data_AF-A0AA41RZX8-F1
#
_entry.id   AF-A0AA41RZX8-F1
#
_cell.length_a   1.000
_cell.length_b   1.000
_cell.length_c   1.000
_cell.angle_alpha   90.00
_cell.angle_beta   90.00
_cell.angle_gamma   90.00
#
_symmetry.space_group_name_H-M   'P 1'
#
loop_
_entity.id
_entity.type
_entity.pdbx_description
1 polymer ?
#
loop_
_entity_poly.entity_id
_entity_poly.type
_entity_poly.pdbx_seq_one_letter_code
_entity_poly.pdbx_strand_id
1 'polypeptide(L)'
;MALLPKAIRLAQRSAGFNTTLPALYSTASTSPATYQKPTAPTIGAGGKAAEFVISKVDDLMNWARRGSIWPMTFGLACCAVEMMHAGAARYDFDRFGIIFRPSPRQSDCMIVAGTLTNKMAPALR
;
A
#
# COMPACT_ATOMS: atom_id res chain seq x y z
N MET A 1 -21.01 -29.26 60.64
CA MET A 1 -21.94 -30.32 60.19
C MET A 1 -23.03 -29.64 59.36
N ALA A 2 -23.26 -29.91 58.08
CA ALA A 2 -22.64 -30.80 57.13
C ALA A 2 -23.07 -30.32 55.73
N LEU A 3 -22.08 -30.15 54.85
CA LEU A 3 -22.09 -30.62 53.46
C LEU A 3 -23.06 -29.97 52.45
N LEU A 4 -22.51 -28.99 51.72
CA LEU A 4 -22.68 -28.88 50.26
C LEU A 4 -22.53 -30.27 49.60
N PRO A 5 -23.48 -30.76 48.78
CA PRO A 5 -23.25 -31.94 47.97
C PRO A 5 -22.37 -31.58 46.77
N LYS A 6 -21.15 -32.11 46.81
CA LYS A 6 -20.13 -32.07 45.77
C LYS A 6 -20.43 -33.18 44.75
N ALA A 7 -20.36 -32.81 43.47
CA ALA A 7 -19.96 -33.65 42.35
C ALA A 7 -20.89 -34.80 41.90
N ILE A 8 -21.63 -34.56 40.83
CA ILE A 8 -21.56 -35.45 39.65
C ILE A 8 -21.27 -34.58 38.43
N ARG A 9 -20.01 -34.63 38.00
CA ARG A 9 -19.57 -34.29 36.65
C ARG A 9 -20.20 -35.30 35.69
N LEU A 10 -21.07 -34.83 34.80
CA LEU A 10 -21.23 -35.33 33.43
C LEU A 10 -21.65 -34.09 32.64
N ALA A 11 -20.69 -33.38 32.04
CA ALA A 11 -20.32 -33.61 30.65
C ALA A 11 -21.49 -33.30 29.71
N GLN A 12 -21.21 -32.36 28.79
CA GLN A 12 -21.91 -32.16 27.52
C GLN A 12 -23.04 -31.13 27.51
N ARG A 13 -22.67 -29.86 27.60
CA ARG A 13 -23.16 -28.91 26.58
C ARG A 13 -22.11 -27.87 26.22
N SER A 14 -21.07 -28.39 25.57
CA SER A 14 -20.27 -27.69 24.57
C SER A 14 -21.18 -27.20 23.43
N ALA A 15 -21.48 -25.91 23.41
CA ALA A 15 -21.88 -25.13 22.24
C ALA A 15 -21.57 -23.68 22.62
N GLY A 16 -20.32 -23.25 22.56
CA GLY A 16 -19.59 -23.11 21.31
C GLY A 16 -19.51 -21.62 21.04
N PHE A 17 -18.60 -20.95 21.75
CA PHE A 17 -18.02 -19.68 21.35
C PHE A 17 -17.39 -19.88 19.97
N ASN A 18 -18.17 -19.67 18.91
CA ASN A 18 -17.69 -19.64 17.53
C ASN A 18 -18.37 -18.47 16.83
N THR A 19 -17.69 -17.33 16.89
CA THR A 19 -17.48 -16.40 15.77
C THR A 19 -18.05 -16.86 14.42
N THR A 20 -19.25 -16.39 14.08
CA THR A 20 -19.78 -16.42 12.70
C THR A 20 -20.42 -15.07 12.36
N LEU A 21 -19.67 -13.99 12.51
CA LEU A 21 -19.85 -12.83 11.63
C LEU A 21 -19.12 -13.16 10.32
N PRO A 22 -19.78 -13.07 9.15
CA PRO A 22 -19.09 -13.29 7.90
C PRO A 22 -18.02 -12.20 7.77
N ALA A 23 -16.78 -12.66 7.70
CA ALA A 23 -15.64 -11.86 7.28
C ALA A 23 -15.91 -11.36 5.85
N LEU A 24 -16.53 -10.19 5.73
CA LEU A 24 -16.60 -9.40 4.49
C LEU A 24 -15.56 -8.27 4.50
N TYR A 25 -14.61 -8.27 5.43
CA TYR A 25 -13.34 -7.66 5.10
C TYR A 25 -12.60 -8.66 4.22
N SER A 26 -12.74 -8.41 2.92
CA SER A 26 -11.86 -8.92 1.90
C SER A 26 -10.43 -8.89 2.44
N THR A 27 -9.85 -10.05 2.73
CA THR A 27 -8.41 -10.21 2.62
C THR A 27 -8.08 -10.20 1.13
N ALA A 28 -8.38 -9.08 0.46
CA ALA A 28 -7.54 -8.65 -0.62
C ALA A 28 -6.23 -8.30 0.07
N SER A 29 -5.40 -9.32 0.26
CA SER A 29 -3.98 -9.14 0.14
C SER A 29 -3.75 -8.54 -1.25
N THR A 30 -3.89 -7.22 -1.36
CA THR A 30 -2.84 -6.49 -2.04
C THR A 30 -1.59 -6.82 -1.25
N SER A 31 -0.96 -7.95 -1.60
CA SER A 31 0.48 -8.08 -1.45
C SER A 31 1.03 -6.72 -1.83
N PRO A 32 1.81 -6.04 -0.96
CA PRO A 32 2.43 -4.80 -1.38
C PRO A 32 3.13 -5.15 -2.68
N ALA A 33 2.74 -4.49 -3.77
CA ALA A 33 3.37 -4.71 -5.05
C ALA A 33 4.86 -4.54 -4.75
N THR A 34 5.60 -5.65 -4.72
CA THR A 34 7.05 -5.60 -4.54
C THR A 34 7.48 -4.59 -5.58
N TYR A 35 8.16 -3.52 -5.15
CA TYR A 35 8.80 -2.62 -6.09
C TYR A 35 9.74 -3.50 -6.91
N GLN A 36 9.24 -3.99 -8.05
CA GLN A 36 10.03 -4.72 -9.01
C GLN A 36 10.96 -3.64 -9.52
N LYS A 37 12.21 -3.67 -9.04
CA LYS A 37 13.28 -2.91 -9.67
C LYS A 37 13.11 -3.15 -11.16
N PRO A 38 12.99 -2.11 -12.00
CA PRO A 38 12.86 -2.30 -13.43
C PRO A 38 14.00 -3.22 -13.85
N THR A 39 13.65 -4.47 -14.18
CA THR A 39 14.60 -5.40 -14.77
C THR A 39 14.96 -4.75 -16.10
N ALA A 40 16.26 -4.50 -16.30
CA ALA A 40 16.78 -3.89 -17.51
C ALA A 40 16.06 -4.52 -18.73
N PRO A 41 15.58 -3.72 -19.69
CA PRO A 41 14.95 -4.29 -20.86
C PRO A 41 15.99 -5.20 -21.52
N THR A 42 15.71 -6.51 -21.57
CA THR A 42 16.53 -7.48 -22.30
C THR A 42 16.35 -7.20 -23.80
N ILE A 43 16.88 -6.09 -24.30
CA ILE A 43 16.99 -5.79 -25.72
C ILE A 43 18.18 -6.60 -26.22
N GLY A 44 17.94 -7.88 -26.50
CA GLY A 44 18.87 -8.69 -27.27
C GLY A 44 19.00 -8.09 -28.67
N ALA A 45 20.12 -7.41 -28.96
CA ALA A 45 20.78 -7.30 -30.28
C ALA A 45 21.73 -6.07 -30.38
N GLY A 46 22.52 -5.77 -29.34
CA GLY A 46 23.58 -4.74 -29.40
C GLY A 46 24.91 -5.29 -28.89
N GLY A 47 26.04 -4.81 -29.42
CA GLY A 47 27.36 -5.16 -28.89
C GLY A 47 27.49 -4.79 -27.40
N LYS A 48 28.32 -5.49 -26.62
CA LYS A 48 28.45 -5.32 -25.15
C LYS A 48 28.66 -3.86 -24.70
N ALA A 49 29.34 -3.06 -25.51
CA ALA A 49 29.54 -1.63 -25.25
C ALA A 49 28.23 -0.82 -25.40
N ALA A 50 27.40 -1.13 -26.39
CA ALA A 50 26.10 -0.50 -26.58
C ALA A 50 25.14 -0.86 -25.43
N GLU A 51 25.14 -2.12 -24.99
CA GLU A 51 24.34 -2.57 -23.84
C GLU A 51 24.75 -1.85 -22.54
N PHE A 52 26.06 -1.68 -22.30
CA PHE A 52 26.55 -0.91 -21.15
C PHE A 52 26.08 0.55 -21.20
N VAL A 53 26.15 1.20 -22.36
CA VAL A 53 25.68 2.59 -22.50
C VAL A 53 24.17 2.69 -22.28
N ILE A 54 23.38 1.78 -22.85
CA ILE A 54 21.92 1.73 -22.64
C ILE A 54 21.60 1.56 -21.16
N SER A 55 22.30 0.67 -20.45
CA SER A 55 22.10 0.47 -19.01
C SER A 55 22.37 1.74 -18.19
N LYS A 56 23.38 2.54 -18.58
CA LYS A 56 23.70 3.81 -17.90
C LYS A 56 22.69 4.91 -18.18
N VAL A 57 22.14 4.94 -19.39
CA VAL A 57 21.03 5.84 -19.73
C VAL A 57 19.77 5.45 -18.94
N ASP A 58 19.45 4.17 -18.86
CA ASP A 58 18.32 3.68 -18.04
C ASP A 58 18.51 4.01 -16.55
N ASP A 59 19.72 3.82 -16.01
CA ASP A 59 20.06 4.20 -14.63
C ASP A 59 19.81 5.70 -14.38
N LEU A 60 20.21 6.56 -15.32
CA LEU A 60 20.03 8.00 -15.25
C LEU A 60 18.54 8.40 -15.32
N MET A 61 17.78 7.82 -16.26
CA MET A 61 16.34 8.09 -16.40
C MET A 61 15.55 7.63 -15.17
N ASN A 62 15.91 6.47 -14.61
CA ASN A 62 15.29 5.96 -13.39
C ASN A 62 15.67 6.78 -12.15
N TRP A 63 16.90 7.32 -12.10
CA TRP A 63 17.30 8.27 -11.07
C TRP A 63 16.47 9.56 -11.14
N ALA A 64 16.24 10.10 -12.33
CA ALA A 64 15.40 11.30 -12.50
C ALA A 64 13.95 11.05 -12.07
N ARG A 65 13.33 9.95 -12.53
CA ARG A 65 11.94 9.61 -12.18
C ARG A 65 11.73 9.36 -10.68
N ARG A 66 12.68 8.69 -10.02
CA ARG A 66 12.58 8.41 -8.58
C ARG A 66 12.91 9.62 -7.70
N GLY A 67 13.69 10.57 -8.20
CA GLY A 67 14.14 11.77 -7.46
C GLY A 67 13.19 12.96 -7.53
N SER A 68 12.12 12.90 -8.32
CA SER A 68 11.18 14.00 -8.54
C SER A 68 9.74 13.53 -8.72
N ILE A 69 9.31 12.58 -7.89
CA ILE A 69 7.97 12.01 -8.02
C ILE A 69 6.91 12.98 -7.46
N TRP A 70 5.93 13.37 -8.27
CA TRP A 70 4.88 14.30 -7.86
C TRP A 70 3.56 13.56 -7.56
N PRO A 71 3.26 13.24 -6.29
CA PRO A 71 2.02 12.57 -5.94
C PRO A 71 0.80 13.49 -5.99
N MET A 72 -0.31 12.95 -6.50
CA MET A 72 -1.65 13.43 -6.15
C MET A 72 -2.20 12.61 -4.98
N THR A 73 -2.77 13.29 -3.98
CA THR A 73 -3.29 12.64 -2.77
C THR A 73 -4.79 12.49 -2.84
N PHE A 74 -5.27 11.26 -2.72
CA PHE A 74 -6.68 10.92 -2.56
C PHE A 74 -6.95 10.59 -1.09
N GLY A 75 -7.19 11.62 -0.28
CA GLY A 75 -7.49 11.46 1.15
C GLY A 75 -8.95 11.05 1.39
N LEU A 76 -9.22 9.75 1.51
CA LEU A 76 -10.57 9.20 1.66
C LEU A 76 -10.95 8.91 3.12
N ALA A 77 -9.98 8.60 3.98
CA ALA A 77 -10.21 8.28 5.39
C ALA A 77 -9.01 8.68 6.27
N CYS A 78 -8.82 7.99 7.39
CA CYS A 78 -7.76 8.28 8.37
C CYS A 78 -6.34 8.20 7.81
N CYS A 79 -6.07 7.43 6.75
CA CYS A 79 -4.74 7.43 6.12
C CYS A 79 -4.37 8.80 5.52
N ALA A 80 -5.35 9.69 5.27
CA ALA A 80 -5.08 11.05 4.82
C ALA A 80 -4.34 11.86 5.90
N VAL A 81 -4.71 11.73 7.17
CA VAL A 81 -4.04 12.47 8.26
C VAL A 81 -2.66 11.90 8.57
N GLU A 82 -2.46 10.60 8.37
CA GLU A 82 -1.13 9.99 8.43
C GLU A 82 -0.23 10.52 7.30
N MET A 83 -0.79 10.70 6.10
CA MET A 83 -0.06 11.28 4.98
C MET A 83 0.28 12.76 5.20
N MET A 84 -0.61 13.54 5.83
CA MET A 84 -0.33 14.92 6.23
C MET A 84 0.82 14.98 7.25
N HIS A 85 0.85 14.06 8.22
CA HIS A 85 1.97 13.94 9.15
C HIS A 85 3.26 13.50 8.47
N ALA A 86 3.17 12.67 7.44
CA ALA A 86 4.34 12.28 6.65
C ALA A 86 4.90 13.46 5.81
N GLY A 87 4.03 14.38 5.38
CA GLY A 87 4.43 15.65 4.76
C GLY A 87 4.79 16.76 5.76
N ALA A 88 4.61 16.56 7.07
CA ALA A 88 4.97 17.54 8.09
C ALA A 88 6.48 17.51 8.38
N ALA A 89 6.97 18.52 9.11
CA ALA A 89 8.39 18.77 9.36
C ALA A 89 9.20 17.57 9.91
N ARG A 90 8.54 16.57 10.51
CA ARG A 90 9.23 15.38 11.06
C ARG A 90 9.71 14.41 9.97
N TYR A 91 8.90 14.20 8.93
CA TYR A 91 9.17 13.21 7.88
C TYR A 91 9.31 13.84 6.49
N ASP A 92 8.99 15.12 6.37
CA ASP A 92 9.15 16.03 5.24
C ASP A 92 9.47 15.36 3.89
N PHE A 93 8.41 15.09 3.15
CA PHE A 93 8.46 14.52 1.82
C PHE A 93 9.14 15.44 0.79
N ASP A 94 9.20 16.76 1.02
CA ASP A 94 9.88 17.70 0.12
C ASP A 94 11.38 17.40 0.03
N ARG A 95 11.98 16.86 1.11
CA ARG A 95 13.39 16.42 1.12
C ARG A 95 13.70 15.33 0.10
N PHE A 96 12.73 14.51 -0.25
CA PHE A 96 12.88 13.44 -1.25
C PHE A 96 12.47 13.89 -2.66
N GLY A 97 12.18 15.19 -2.85
CA GLY A 97 11.69 15.73 -4.12
C GLY A 97 10.21 15.40 -4.37
N ILE A 98 9.47 15.09 -3.30
CA ILE A 98 8.06 14.68 -3.35
C ILE A 98 7.20 15.90 -3.06
N ILE A 99 6.61 16.46 -4.11
CA ILE A 99 5.74 17.64 -4.01
C ILE A 99 4.30 17.21 -4.27
N PHE A 100 3.43 17.47 -3.30
CA PHE A 100 2.01 17.20 -3.44
C PHE A 100 1.36 18.16 -4.43
N ARG A 101 0.95 17.66 -5.60
CA ARG A 101 0.20 18.44 -6.61
C ARG A 101 -1.28 18.03 -6.59
N PRO A 102 -2.21 18.98 -6.42
CA PRO A 102 -3.63 18.66 -6.35
C PRO A 102 -4.22 18.32 -7.72
N SER A 103 -3.58 18.74 -8.81
CA SER A 103 -4.07 18.50 -10.16
C SER A 103 -3.61 17.12 -10.66
N PRO A 104 -4.54 16.21 -11.02
CA PRO A 104 -4.16 14.87 -11.46
C PRO A 104 -3.47 14.82 -12.82
N ARG A 105 -3.49 15.93 -13.59
CA ARG A 105 -2.92 16.02 -14.94
C ARG A 105 -1.41 16.22 -14.96
N GLN A 106 -0.81 16.57 -13.83
CA GLN A 106 0.61 16.95 -13.73
C GLN A 106 1.37 16.06 -12.74
N SER A 107 0.71 15.07 -12.16
CA SER A 107 1.24 14.20 -11.10
C SER A 107 1.63 12.84 -11.67
N ASP A 108 2.73 12.29 -11.18
CA ASP A 108 3.29 11.01 -11.64
C ASP A 108 2.69 9.79 -10.93
N CYS A 109 2.23 9.96 -9.69
CA CYS A 109 1.65 8.86 -8.91
C CYS A 109 0.43 9.30 -8.11
N MET A 110 -0.53 8.39 -7.94
CA MET A 110 -1.74 8.62 -7.17
C MET A 110 -1.68 7.85 -5.85
N ILE A 111 -1.75 8.56 -4.72
CA ILE A 111 -1.78 7.94 -3.39
C ILE A 111 -3.23 7.88 -2.91
N VAL A 112 -3.83 6.70 -2.95
CA VAL A 112 -5.19 6.44 -2.45
C VAL A 112 -5.12 6.11 -0.97
N ALA A 113 -5.43 7.10 -0.13
CA ALA A 113 -5.27 7.01 1.31
C ALA A 113 -6.61 6.93 2.03
N GLY A 114 -7.06 5.71 2.22
CA GLY A 114 -8.25 5.39 3.01
C GLY A 114 -9.10 4.32 2.35
N THR A 115 -10.29 4.10 2.91
CA THR A 115 -11.23 3.11 2.40
C THR A 115 -11.92 3.62 1.13
N LEU A 116 -11.83 2.83 0.07
CA LEU A 116 -12.51 3.10 -1.19
C LEU A 116 -13.93 2.50 -1.12
N THR A 117 -14.94 3.33 -1.30
CA THR A 117 -16.35 2.89 -1.32
C THR A 117 -16.83 2.65 -2.75
N ASN A 118 -17.79 1.74 -2.93
CA ASN A 118 -18.38 1.44 -4.26
C ASN A 118 -18.92 2.69 -4.97
N LYS A 119 -19.37 3.69 -4.21
CA LYS A 119 -19.84 4.98 -4.76
C LYS A 119 -18.69 5.86 -5.27
N MET A 120 -17.51 5.76 -4.66
CA MET A 120 -16.33 6.54 -5.04
C MET A 120 -15.49 5.87 -6.14
N ALA A 121 -15.66 4.56 -6.37
CA ALA A 121 -14.97 3.81 -7.42
C ALA A 121 -14.99 4.45 -8.83
N PRO A 122 -16.13 4.97 -9.35
CA PRO A 122 -16.13 5.61 -10.68
C PRO A 122 -15.36 6.92 -10.74
N ALA A 123 -15.14 7.62 -9.61
CA ALA A 123 -14.38 8.88 -9.59
C ALA A 123 -12.85 8.67 -9.57
N LEU A 124 -12.39 7.46 -9.27
CA LEU A 124 -10.97 7.11 -9.18
C LEU A 124 -10.41 6.53 -10.48
N ARG A 125 -11.27 6.05 -11.38
CA ARG A 125 -10.89 5.47 -12.67
C ARG A 125 -10.74 6.54 -13.74
#